data_AF-A0A538KN76-F1
#
_entry.id   AF-A0A538KN76-F1
#
_cell.length_a   1.000
_cell.length_b   1.000
_cell.length_c   1.000
_cell.angle_alpha   90.00
_cell.angle_beta   90.00
_cell.angle_gamma   90.00
#
_symmetry.space_group_name_H-M   'P 1'
#
loop_
_entity.id
_entity.type
_entity.pdbx_description
1 polymer ?
#
loop_
_entity_poly.entity_id
_entity_poly.type
_entity_poly.pdbx_seq_one_letter_code
_entity_poly.pdbx_strand_id
1 'polypeptide(L)' 'MALLRVRRRRRRTRPLQEAEAYARCHGDRGNDVKLVRLPPRRPRYLSILRTGEELRQRFEDRLKEREAS' A
#
# COMPACT_ATOMS: atom_id res chain seq x y z
N MET A 1 -29.56 37.94 -13.64
CA MET A 1 -28.96 36.97 -14.60
C MET A 1 -28.70 35.66 -13.87
N ALA A 2 -29.63 34.71 -13.96
CA ALA A 2 -29.51 33.43 -13.26
C ALA A 2 -28.61 32.47 -14.04
N LEU A 3 -27.48 32.08 -13.45
CA LEU A 3 -26.57 31.08 -14.02
C LEU A 3 -27.27 29.71 -13.98
N LEU A 4 -27.68 29.23 -15.16
CA LEU A 4 -28.16 27.86 -15.35
C LEU A 4 -27.05 26.88 -14.92
N ARG A 5 -27.22 26.25 -13.76
CA ARG A 5 -26.34 25.20 -13.26
C ARG A 5 -26.51 23.98 -14.17
N VAL A 6 -25.67 23.88 -15.21
CA VAL A 6 -25.61 22.72 -16.09
C VAL A 6 -25.19 21.51 -15.26
N ARG A 7 -26.16 20.69 -14.86
CA ARG A 7 -25.87 19.36 -14.29
C ARG A 7 -25.20 18.56 -15.40
N ARG A 8 -23.88 18.34 -15.32
CA ARG A 8 -23.18 17.35 -16.15
C ARG A 8 -23.88 16.02 -15.94
N ARG A 9 -24.66 15.60 -16.93
CA ARG A 9 -25.21 14.24 -17.00
C ARG A 9 -23.99 13.32 -17.04
N ARG A 10 -23.66 12.66 -15.94
CA ARG A 10 -22.66 11.58 -15.95
C ARG A 10 -23.20 10.56 -16.93
N ARG A 11 -22.68 10.55 -18.16
CA ARG A 11 -22.91 9.45 -19.10
C ARG A 11 -22.44 8.23 -18.33
N ARG A 12 -23.38 7.38 -17.89
CA ARG A 12 -23.03 6.09 -17.30
C ARG A 12 -22.34 5.34 -18.42
N THR A 13 -21.02 5.27 -18.36
CA THR A 13 -20.24 4.43 -19.26
C THR A 13 -20.78 3.03 -19.13
N ARG A 14 -20.96 2.35 -20.27
CA ARG A 14 -21.37 0.95 -20.29
C ARG A 14 -20.47 0.17 -19.31
N PRO A 15 -21.03 -0.77 -18.51
CA PRO A 15 -20.21 -1.63 -17.68
C PRO A 15 -19.21 -2.39 -18.57
N LEU A 16 -17.94 -2.34 -18.18
CA LEU A 16 -16.88 -3.07 -18.86
C LEU A 16 -16.99 -4.55 -18.52
N GLN A 17 -16.77 -5.42 -19.50
CA GLN A 17 -16.62 -6.85 -19.24
C GLN A 17 -15.22 -7.11 -18.67
N GLU A 18 -15.07 -8.21 -17.95
CA GLU A 18 -13.81 -8.60 -17.29
C GLU A 18 -12.63 -8.63 -18.27
N ALA A 19 -12.82 -9.21 -19.47
CA ALA A 19 -11.78 -9.24 -20.49
C ALA A 19 -11.31 -7.85 -20.93
N GLU A 20 -12.25 -6.89 -21.05
CA GLU A 20 -11.94 -5.52 -21.42
C GLU A 20 -11.23 -4.76 -20.30
N ALA A 21 -11.65 -5.00 -19.04
CA ALA A 21 -10.96 -4.45 -17.88
C ALA A 21 -9.53 -5.02 -17.75
N TYR A 22 -9.37 -6.33 -17.93
CA TYR A 22 -8.08 -7.01 -17.87
C TYR A 22 -7.10 -6.48 -18.93
N ALA A 23 -7.55 -6.33 -20.18
CA ALA A 23 -6.74 -5.77 -21.26
C ALA A 23 -6.33 -4.31 -21.01
N ARG A 24 -7.22 -3.49 -20.42
CA ARG A 24 -6.90 -2.09 -20.06
C ARG A 24 -5.88 -1.98 -18.93
N CYS A 25 -5.98 -2.85 -17.92
CA CYS A 25 -5.13 -2.79 -16.73
C CYS A 25 -3.73 -3.39 -16.95
N HIS A 26 -3.64 -4.45 -17.75
CA HIS A 26 -2.41 -5.22 -17.90
C HIS A 26 -1.77 -5.10 -19.27
N GLY A 27 -2.44 -4.46 -20.25
CA GLY A 27 -1.94 -4.31 -21.61
C GLY A 27 -1.82 -5.64 -22.34
N ASP A 28 -1.12 -5.62 -23.47
CA ASP A 28 -0.71 -6.85 -24.16
C ASP A 28 0.37 -7.56 -23.33
N ARG A 29 0.38 -8.90 -23.32
CA ARG A 29 1.40 -9.69 -22.62
C ARG A 29 2.71 -9.65 -23.43
N GLY A 30 3.36 -8.49 -23.41
CA GLY A 30 4.68 -8.30 -23.96
C GLY A 30 5.75 -9.06 -23.17
N ASN A 31 6.91 -9.27 -23.80
CA ASN A 31 8.08 -9.91 -23.20
C ASN A 31 8.81 -8.99 -22.18
N ASP A 32 8.07 -8.08 -21.55
CA ASP A 32 8.57 -7.02 -20.68
C ASP A 32 8.90 -7.53 -19.27
N VAL A 33 8.50 -8.76 -18.95
CA VAL A 33 8.81 -9.40 -17.68
C VAL A 33 10.16 -10.10 -17.79
N LYS A 34 11.21 -9.45 -17.27
CA LYS A 34 12.53 -10.05 -17.13
C LYS A 34 12.65 -10.72 -15.77
N LEU A 35 13.02 -12.00 -15.75
CA LEU A 35 13.43 -12.68 -14.53
C LEU A 35 14.78 -12.11 -14.08
N VAL A 36 14.77 -11.31 -13.02
CA VAL A 36 15.97 -10.72 -12.43
C VAL A 36 16.35 -11.48 -11.16
N ARG A 37 17.60 -11.96 -11.10
CA ARG A 37 18.16 -12.52 -9.87
C ARG A 37 18.48 -11.38 -8.91
N LEU A 38 17.61 -11.18 -7.92
CA LEU A 38 17.85 -10.21 -6.86
C LEU A 38 19.09 -10.64 -6.05
N PRO A 39 19.96 -9.67 -5.67
CA PRO A 39 21.02 -9.96 -4.72
C PRO A 39 20.42 -10.46 -3.40
N PRO A 40 21.18 -11.23 -2.59
CA PRO A 40 20.71 -11.72 -1.31
C PRO A 40 20.17 -10.55 -0.48
N ARG A 41 18.92 -10.70 0.00
CA ARG A 41 18.30 -9.68 0.86
C ARG A 41 19.21 -9.48 2.06
N ARG A 42 19.50 -8.22 2.39
CA ARG A 42 20.32 -7.88 3.56
C ARG A 42 19.78 -8.66 4.77
N PRO A 43 20.66 -9.31 5.56
CA PRO A 43 20.22 -10.01 6.75
C PRO A 43 19.40 -9.04 7.59
N ARG A 44 18.15 -9.42 7.88
CA ARG A 44 17.38 -8.70 8.89
C ARG A 44 18.21 -8.79 10.16
N TYR A 45 18.55 -7.65 10.75
CA TYR A 45 19.31 -7.62 11.99
C TYR A 45 18.48 -8.31 13.07
N LEU A 46 18.66 -9.62 13.23
CA LEU A 46 18.01 -10.41 14.27
C LEU A 46 18.42 -9.88 15.65
N SER A 47 19.58 -9.23 15.75
CA SER A 47 20.03 -8.50 16.94
C SER A 47 19.23 -7.21 17.23
N ILE A 48 18.61 -6.59 16.23
CA ILE A 48 17.74 -5.41 16.38
C ILE A 48 16.27 -5.83 16.58
N LEU A 49 15.92 -7.03 16.12
CA LEU A 49 14.63 -7.66 16.39
C LEU A 49 14.59 -8.16 17.84
N ARG A 50 14.43 -7.22 18.79
CA ARG A 50 14.04 -7.56 20.15
C ARG A 50 12.78 -8.42 20.11
N THR A 51 12.70 -9.40 21.01
CA THR A 51 11.46 -10.16 21.17
C THR A 51 10.32 -9.19 21.51
N GLY A 52 9.09 -9.49 21.08
CA GLY A 52 7.94 -8.60 21.33
C GLY A 52 7.76 -8.26 22.81
N GLU A 53 8.11 -9.20 23.69
CA GLU A 53 8.06 -9.03 25.13
C GLU A 53 9.09 -8.02 25.66
N GLU A 54 10.31 -8.04 25.12
CA GLU A 54 11.31 -7.04 25.52
C GLU A 54 10.92 -5.63 25.05
N LEU A 55 10.22 -5.51 23.92
CA LEU A 55 9.65 -4.23 23.47
C LEU A 55 8.52 -3.75 24.40
N ARG A 56 7.64 -4.65 24.86
CA ARG A 56 6.58 -4.33 25.83
C ARG A 56 7.16 -3.78 27.12
N GLN A 57 8.14 -4.48 27.70
CA GLN A 57 8.74 -4.08 28.97
C GLN A 57 9.39 -2.67 28.90
N ARG A 58 10.20 -2.42 27.86
CA ARG A 58 10.85 -1.12 27.65
C ARG A 58 9.85 0.02 27.46
N PHE A 59 8.71 -0.27 26.85
CA PHE A 59 7.65 0.71 26.68
C PHE A 59 6.98 1.05 28.02
N GLU A 60 6.68 0.03 28.83
CA GLU A 60 6.10 0.20 30.17
C GLU A 60 7.03 0.99 31.10
N ASP A 61 8.34 0.72 31.05
CA ASP A 61 9.32 1.45 31.87
C ASP A 61 9.35 2.94 31.51
N ARG A 62 9.34 3.27 30.22
CA ARG A 62 9.26 4.67 29.74
C ARG A 62 7.93 5.34 30.10
N LEU A 63 6.82 4.59 30.11
CA LEU A 63 5.53 5.12 30.51
C LEU A 63 5.53 5.49 32.01
N LYS A 64 6.08 4.61 32.85
CA LYS A 64 6.24 4.86 34.30
C LYS A 64 7.11 6.09 34.57
N GLU A 65 8.25 6.21 33.88
CA GLU A 65 9.13 7.39 34.01
C GLU A 65 8.40 8.70 33.67
N ARG A 66 7.57 8.67 32.62
CA ARG A 66 6.77 9.82 32.21
C ARG A 66 5.67 10.17 33.21
N GLU A 67 4.99 9.18 33.79
CA GLU A 67 3.94 9.40 34.79
C GLU A 67 4.50 9.85 36.14
N ALA A 68 5.76 9.50 36.44
CA ALA A 68 6.44 9.91 37.67
C ALA A 68 7.05 11.33 37.59
N SER A 69 7.08 11.95 36.40
CA SER A 69 7.59 13.31 36.15
C SER A 69 6.46 14.34 36.14
#